data_AF-A0A497SYZ3-F1
#
_entry.id   AF-A0A497SYZ3-F1
#
_cell.length_a   1.000
_cell.length_b   1.000
_cell.length_c   1.000
_cell.angle_alpha   90.00
_cell.angle_beta   90.00
_cell.angle_gamma   90.00
#
_symmetry.space_group_name_H-M   'P 1'
#
loop_
_entity.id
_entity.type
_entity.pdbx_description
1 polymer ?
#
loop_
_entity_poly.entity_id
_entity_poly.type
_entity_poly.pdbx_seq_one_letter_code
_entity_poly.pdbx_strand_id
1 'polypeptide(L)'
;MLLSVTGTPGTGKTSISEHLGKLLSMKVIHLNRLAEEMGYILGTDPVRGSLIVDIERLAEELNERDAIIEGHLSHLVNPDRIVLLRCKPPVLKKRLEEKGWSETKVQENLDAEILGIIASEVLELGIPFIEVETSSLTPEEAALLIKKRLDLGESDKEITDFLLKYEELLSR
;
A
#
# COMPACT_ATOMS: atom_id res chain seq x y z
N MET A 1 -14.93 9.47 -6.85
CA MET A 1 -13.88 9.31 -5.81
C MET A 1 -12.81 8.32 -6.25
N LEU A 2 -11.53 8.65 -6.12
CA LEU A 2 -10.39 7.74 -6.30
C LEU A 2 -9.82 7.35 -4.93
N LEU A 3 -9.87 6.06 -4.59
CA LEU A 3 -9.34 5.53 -3.34
C LEU A 3 -7.99 4.84 -3.60
N SER A 4 -6.91 5.32 -2.98
CA SER A 4 -5.62 4.63 -3.03
C SER A 4 -5.56 3.53 -1.98
N VAL A 5 -5.02 2.36 -2.33
CA VAL A 5 -4.61 1.31 -1.39
C VAL A 5 -3.10 1.13 -1.51
N THR A 6 -2.36 1.66 -0.54
CA THR A 6 -0.89 1.73 -0.52
C THR A 6 -0.31 0.96 0.67
N GLY A 7 1.02 0.94 0.75
CA GLY A 7 1.80 0.31 1.82
C GLY A 7 2.97 -0.49 1.25
N THR A 8 3.85 -0.96 2.11
CA THR A 8 5.04 -1.72 1.71
C THR A 8 4.66 -2.99 0.94
N PRO A 9 5.43 -3.42 -0.08
CA PRO A 9 5.21 -4.71 -0.70
C PRO A 9 5.10 -5.84 0.34
N GLY A 10 4.06 -6.67 0.23
CA GLY A 10 3.78 -7.75 1.21
C GLY A 10 2.71 -7.42 2.26
N THR A 11 2.26 -6.17 2.39
CA THR A 11 1.20 -5.78 3.35
C THR A 11 -0.23 -6.23 2.97
N GLY A 12 -0.44 -6.76 1.76
CA GLY A 12 -1.72 -7.35 1.34
C GLY A 12 -2.57 -6.50 0.39
N LYS A 13 -2.02 -5.39 -0.16
CA LYS A 13 -2.71 -4.46 -1.10
C LYS A 13 -3.60 -5.15 -2.13
N THR A 14 -3.02 -6.00 -2.99
CA THR A 14 -3.73 -6.67 -4.08
C THR A 14 -4.93 -7.46 -3.56
N SER A 15 -4.73 -8.41 -2.65
CA SER A 15 -5.82 -9.24 -2.10
C SER A 15 -6.90 -8.39 -1.41
N ILE A 16 -6.50 -7.44 -0.56
CA ILE A 16 -7.46 -6.58 0.16
C ILE A 16 -8.25 -5.69 -0.82
N SER A 17 -7.60 -5.13 -1.84
CA SER A 17 -8.25 -4.28 -2.84
C SER A 17 -9.29 -5.03 -3.66
N GLU A 18 -9.08 -6.32 -3.96
CA GLU A 18 -10.06 -7.16 -4.67
C GLU A 18 -11.34 -7.38 -3.85
N HIS A 19 -11.21 -7.65 -2.55
CA HIS A 19 -12.37 -7.76 -1.67
C HIS A 19 -13.05 -6.41 -1.46
N LEU A 20 -12.27 -5.35 -1.24
CA LEU A 20 -12.78 -4.00 -1.04
C LEU A 20 -13.53 -3.48 -2.27
N GLY A 21 -13.02 -3.73 -3.47
CA GLY A 21 -13.68 -3.38 -4.73
C GLY A 21 -15.05 -4.02 -4.86
N LYS A 22 -15.20 -5.30 -4.50
CA LYS A 22 -16.51 -5.99 -4.45
C LYS A 22 -17.45 -5.36 -3.43
N LEU A 23 -16.95 -5.07 -2.23
CA LEU A 23 -17.74 -4.49 -1.14
C LEU A 23 -18.22 -3.06 -1.42
N LEU A 24 -17.41 -2.26 -2.12
CA LEU A 24 -17.72 -0.88 -2.49
C LEU A 24 -18.35 -0.75 -3.88
N SER A 25 -18.46 -1.84 -4.65
CA SER A 25 -18.84 -1.82 -6.07
C SER A 25 -17.96 -0.89 -6.92
N MET A 26 -16.65 -0.89 -6.66
CA MET A 26 -15.65 -0.06 -7.34
C MET A 26 -14.69 -0.93 -8.17
N LYS A 27 -14.30 -0.41 -9.35
CA LYS A 27 -13.24 -0.98 -10.20
C LYS A 27 -11.90 -0.95 -9.44
N VAL A 28 -11.12 -2.03 -9.52
CA VAL A 28 -9.73 -2.06 -9.01
C VAL A 28 -8.76 -1.86 -10.16
N ILE A 29 -7.85 -0.92 -10.00
CA ILE A 29 -6.78 -0.55 -10.95
C ILE A 29 -5.46 -0.96 -10.30
N HIS A 30 -4.69 -1.80 -10.99
CA HIS A 30 -3.33 -2.13 -10.56
C HIS A 30 -2.37 -1.12 -11.19
N LEU A 31 -1.76 -0.24 -10.38
CA LEU A 31 -0.92 0.86 -10.87
C LEU A 31 0.20 0.37 -11.79
N ASN A 32 0.88 -0.72 -11.43
CA ASN A 32 1.97 -1.25 -12.26
C ASN A 32 1.48 -1.72 -13.64
N ARG A 33 0.30 -2.37 -13.70
CA ARG A 33 -0.28 -2.81 -15.00
C ARG A 33 -0.73 -1.60 -15.82
N LEU A 34 -1.35 -0.62 -15.17
CA LEU A 34 -1.73 0.62 -15.83
C LEU A 34 -0.51 1.34 -16.42
N ALA A 35 0.58 1.42 -15.66
CA ALA A 35 1.83 2.00 -16.12
C ALA A 35 2.40 1.27 -17.33
N GLU A 36 2.38 -0.06 -17.32
CA GLU A 36 2.81 -0.89 -18.47
C GLU A 36 1.91 -0.65 -19.69
N GLU A 37 0.59 -0.66 -19.52
CA GLU A 37 -0.41 -0.47 -20.59
C GLU A 37 -0.32 0.93 -21.23
N MET A 38 0.00 1.96 -20.44
CA MET A 38 0.17 3.34 -20.91
C MET A 38 1.58 3.62 -21.44
N GLY A 39 2.54 2.71 -21.26
CA GLY A 39 3.93 2.90 -21.65
C GLY A 39 4.71 3.86 -20.74
N TYR A 40 4.33 3.95 -19.46
CA TYR A 40 4.90 4.85 -18.44
C TYR A 40 5.95 4.16 -17.56
N ILE A 41 6.60 3.15 -18.14
CA ILE A 41 7.77 2.49 -17.56
C ILE A 41 9.02 3.16 -18.14
N LEU A 42 9.73 3.91 -17.30
CA LEU A 42 10.98 4.58 -17.66
C LEU A 42 12.16 3.60 -17.72
N GLY A 43 12.03 2.44 -17.09
CA GLY A 43 13.02 1.37 -17.11
C GLY A 43 12.88 0.44 -15.91
N THR A 44 13.96 -0.28 -15.62
CA THR A 44 14.08 -1.14 -14.45
C THR A 44 15.31 -0.72 -13.68
N ASP A 45 15.16 -0.58 -12.36
CA ASP A 45 16.29 -0.37 -11.46
C ASP A 45 17.24 -1.58 -11.53
N PRO A 46 18.51 -1.41 -11.95
CA PRO A 46 19.42 -2.53 -12.16
C PRO A 46 19.88 -3.20 -10.85
N VAL A 47 19.72 -2.52 -9.71
CA VAL A 47 20.09 -3.01 -8.38
C VAL A 47 18.90 -3.73 -7.73
N ARG A 48 17.71 -3.14 -7.81
CA ARG A 48 16.50 -3.61 -7.12
C ARG A 48 15.63 -4.54 -7.98
N GLY A 49 15.81 -4.50 -9.29
CA GLY A 49 14.96 -5.21 -10.26
C GLY A 49 13.51 -4.72 -10.24
N SER A 50 13.24 -3.51 -9.75
CA SER A 50 11.92 -2.88 -9.69
C SER A 50 11.69 -1.99 -10.91
N LEU A 51 10.44 -1.91 -11.39
CA LEU A 51 10.07 -0.98 -12.45
C LEU A 51 10.21 0.46 -11.96
N ILE A 52 10.79 1.31 -12.79
CA ILE A 52 10.82 2.76 -12.61
C ILE A 52 9.61 3.31 -13.35
N VAL A 53 8.64 3.82 -12.61
CA VAL A 53 7.37 4.29 -13.14
C VAL A 53 7.37 5.81 -13.23
N ASP A 54 6.90 6.36 -14.36
CA ASP A 54 6.63 7.80 -14.51
C ASP A 54 5.34 8.16 -13.75
N ILE A 55 5.48 8.33 -12.44
CA ILE A 55 4.37 8.59 -11.53
C ILE A 55 3.74 9.96 -11.77
N GLU A 56 4.54 10.97 -12.11
CA GLU A 56 4.05 12.33 -12.40
C GLU A 56 3.10 12.28 -13.60
N ARG A 57 3.52 11.65 -14.69
CA ARG A 57 2.69 11.49 -15.88
C ARG A 57 1.45 10.63 -15.62
N LEU A 58 1.57 9.54 -14.86
CA LEU A 58 0.41 8.77 -14.42
C LEU A 58 -0.58 9.63 -13.64
N ALA A 59 -0.10 10.46 -12.72
CA ALA A 59 -0.94 11.32 -11.90
C ALA A 59 -1.67 12.41 -12.71
N GLU A 60 -1.03 12.91 -13.77
CA GLU A 60 -1.64 13.87 -14.70
C GLU A 60 -2.70 13.25 -15.61
N GLU A 61 -2.47 12.02 -16.08
CA GLU A 61 -3.33 11.39 -17.08
C GLU A 61 -4.41 10.47 -16.49
N LEU A 62 -4.30 10.08 -15.21
CA LEU A 62 -5.29 9.25 -14.52
C LEU A 62 -6.58 10.03 -14.25
N ASN A 63 -7.58 9.79 -15.08
CA ASN A 63 -8.90 10.44 -15.02
C ASN A 63 -9.97 9.56 -14.36
N GLU A 64 -9.62 8.34 -13.98
CA GLU A 64 -10.51 7.38 -13.36
C GLU A 64 -11.03 7.90 -12.02
N ARG A 65 -12.35 7.79 -11.86
CA ARG A 65 -13.08 8.08 -10.64
C ARG A 65 -14.00 6.90 -10.34
N ASP A 66 -14.44 6.84 -9.09
CA ASP A 66 -15.22 5.74 -8.52
C ASP A 66 -14.49 4.39 -8.66
N ALA A 67 -13.17 4.47 -8.44
CA ALA A 67 -12.22 3.38 -8.57
C ALA A 67 -11.26 3.31 -7.38
N ILE A 68 -10.73 2.12 -7.16
CA ILE A 68 -9.63 1.84 -6.24
C ILE A 68 -8.37 1.73 -7.10
N ILE A 69 -7.31 2.45 -6.74
CA ILE A 69 -5.98 2.25 -7.33
C ILE A 69 -5.06 1.62 -6.29
N GLU A 70 -4.51 0.45 -6.62
CA GLU A 70 -3.62 -0.30 -5.73
C GLU A 70 -2.18 -0.31 -6.27
N GLY A 71 -1.24 -0.13 -5.35
CA GLY A 71 0.18 -0.14 -5.63
C GLY A 71 0.95 0.56 -4.52
N HIS A 72 2.23 0.23 -4.36
CA HIS A 72 3.07 0.88 -3.34
C HIS A 72 3.30 2.38 -3.62
N LEU A 73 3.16 2.82 -4.88
CA LEU A 73 3.21 4.23 -5.31
C LEU A 73 1.82 4.82 -5.56
N SER A 74 0.73 4.09 -5.27
CA SER A 74 -0.63 4.54 -5.61
C SER A 74 -1.09 5.77 -4.84
N HIS A 75 -0.41 6.10 -3.74
CA HIS A 75 -0.68 7.30 -2.97
C HIS A 75 -0.17 8.57 -3.67
N LEU A 76 0.74 8.44 -4.64
CA LEU A 76 1.34 9.55 -5.38
C LEU A 76 0.57 9.96 -6.64
N VAL A 77 -0.54 9.28 -6.95
CA VAL A 77 -1.37 9.57 -8.16
C VAL A 77 -2.57 10.46 -7.85
N ASN A 78 -2.40 11.41 -6.93
CA ASN A 78 -3.43 12.37 -6.50
C ASN A 78 -4.79 11.73 -6.13
N PRO A 79 -4.85 10.71 -5.23
CA PRO A 79 -6.11 10.12 -4.81
C PRO A 79 -6.94 11.08 -3.93
N ASP A 80 -8.25 10.88 -3.87
CA ASP A 80 -9.15 11.65 -2.98
C ASP A 80 -9.01 11.20 -1.51
N ARG A 81 -8.64 9.92 -1.29
CA ARG A 81 -8.46 9.31 0.03
C ARG A 81 -7.49 8.13 -0.06
N ILE A 82 -6.78 7.86 1.04
CA ILE A 82 -5.76 6.80 1.10
C ILE A 82 -6.12 5.74 2.16
N VAL A 83 -5.90 4.47 1.82
CA VAL A 83 -5.81 3.36 2.77
C VAL A 83 -4.34 2.94 2.84
N LEU A 84 -3.70 3.21 3.97
CA LEU A 84 -2.34 2.80 4.25
C LEU A 84 -2.35 1.44 4.95
N LEU A 85 -1.88 0.41 4.26
CA LEU A 85 -1.75 -0.92 4.86
C LEU A 85 -0.39 -1.07 5.53
N ARG A 86 -0.40 -1.51 6.78
CA ARG A 86 0.78 -1.82 7.59
C ARG A 86 0.83 -3.29 7.93
N CYS A 87 2.03 -3.81 8.19
CA CYS A 87 2.21 -5.19 8.61
C CYS A 87 3.40 -5.32 9.54
N LYS A 88 3.21 -5.99 10.68
CA LYS A 88 4.26 -6.18 11.68
C LYS A 88 5.46 -6.89 11.04
N PRO A 89 6.70 -6.45 11.34
CA PRO A 89 7.90 -6.95 10.66
C PRO A 89 8.03 -8.49 10.62
N PRO A 90 7.79 -9.26 11.69
CA PRO A 90 7.91 -10.72 11.63
C PRO A 90 6.93 -11.37 10.63
N VAL A 91 5.71 -10.84 10.55
CA VAL A 91 4.67 -11.34 9.62
C VAL A 91 4.99 -10.92 8.19
N LEU A 92 5.44 -9.68 7.99
CA LEU A 92 5.85 -9.19 6.68
C LEU A 92 7.02 -10.00 6.13
N LYS A 93 8.05 -10.26 6.94
CA LYS A 93 9.20 -11.08 6.57
C LYS A 93 8.76 -12.44 6.03
N LYS A 94 7.93 -13.17 6.80
CA LYS A 94 7.38 -14.47 6.38
C LYS A 94 6.63 -14.38 5.05
N ARG A 95 5.74 -13.38 4.88
CA ARG A 95 4.98 -13.18 3.64
C ARG A 95 5.88 -12.90 2.43
N LEU A 96 7.00 -12.22 2.62
CA LEU A 96 7.95 -11.91 1.56
C LEU A 96 8.84 -13.11 1.20
N GLU A 97 9.26 -13.89 2.20
CA GLU A 97 9.99 -15.15 2.00
C GLU A 97 9.14 -16.19 1.25
N GLU A 98 7.85 -16.30 1.58
CA GLU A 98 6.90 -17.19 0.89
C GLU A 98 6.70 -16.83 -0.60
N LYS A 99 7.00 -15.58 -0.99
CA LYS A 99 7.01 -15.14 -2.40
C LYS A 99 8.28 -15.54 -3.15
N GLY A 100 9.25 -16.17 -2.48
CA GLY A 100 10.52 -16.59 -3.07
C GLY A 100 11.47 -15.41 -3.36
N TRP A 101 11.33 -14.29 -2.64
CA TRP A 101 12.25 -13.16 -2.79
C TRP A 101 13.61 -13.44 -2.16
N SER A 102 14.66 -12.82 -2.68
CA SER A 102 16.00 -12.92 -2.09
C SER A 102 16.02 -12.30 -0.69
N GLU A 103 16.89 -12.81 0.18
CA GLU A 103 17.06 -12.29 1.54
C GLU A 103 17.32 -10.78 1.55
N THR A 104 18.17 -10.28 0.65
CA THR A 104 18.43 -8.85 0.50
C THR A 104 17.15 -8.05 0.19
N LYS A 105 16.32 -8.53 -0.73
CA LYS A 105 15.07 -7.85 -1.10
C LYS A 105 14.02 -7.93 0.02
N VAL A 106 13.96 -9.05 0.73
CA VAL A 106 13.12 -9.20 1.92
C VAL A 106 13.53 -8.17 2.98
N GLN A 107 14.82 -8.10 3.30
CA GLN A 107 15.35 -7.18 4.31
C GLN A 107 15.13 -5.72 3.93
N GLU A 108 15.36 -5.34 2.68
CA GLU A 108 15.11 -3.98 2.20
C GLU A 108 13.66 -3.53 2.41
N ASN A 109 12.69 -4.40 2.09
CA ASN A 109 11.27 -4.08 2.30
C ASN A 109 10.88 -4.12 3.78
N LEU A 110 11.52 -4.99 4.56
CA LEU A 110 11.32 -5.04 6.00
C LEU A 110 11.78 -3.74 6.67
N ASP A 111 12.97 -3.26 6.31
CA ASP A 111 13.55 -2.01 6.80
C ASP A 111 12.65 -0.82 6.40
N ALA A 112 12.16 -0.81 5.15
CA ALA A 112 11.24 0.22 4.69
C ALA A 112 9.93 0.27 5.51
N GLU A 113 9.39 -0.88 5.92
CA GLU A 113 8.18 -0.95 6.76
C GLU A 113 8.46 -0.51 8.20
N ILE A 114 9.61 -0.90 8.77
CA ILE A 114 10.03 -0.52 10.12
C ILE A 114 10.27 0.99 10.22
N LEU A 115 11.03 1.53 9.25
CA LEU A 115 11.32 2.96 9.15
C LEU A 115 10.11 3.79 8.72
N GLY A 116 9.04 3.14 8.24
CA GLY A 116 7.79 3.78 7.89
C GLY A 116 7.85 4.63 6.63
N ILE A 117 8.66 4.25 5.62
CA ILE A 117 8.89 5.07 4.41
C ILE A 117 7.58 5.47 3.71
N ILE A 118 6.73 4.50 3.38
CA ILE A 118 5.44 4.80 2.73
C ILE A 118 4.47 5.48 3.71
N ALA A 119 4.59 5.19 5.01
CA ALA A 119 3.73 5.80 6.01
C ALA A 119 4.04 7.31 6.16
N SER A 120 5.32 7.70 6.16
CA SER A 120 5.73 9.10 6.18
C SER A 120 5.32 9.82 4.91
N GLU A 121 5.48 9.19 3.73
CA GLU A 121 5.00 9.75 2.45
C GLU A 121 3.49 10.06 2.51
N VAL A 122 2.68 9.10 2.99
CA VAL A 122 1.22 9.29 3.13
C VAL A 122 0.89 10.42 4.10
N LEU A 123 1.59 10.53 5.22
CA LEU A 123 1.37 11.60 6.20
C LEU A 123 1.72 12.97 5.62
N GLU A 124 2.82 13.08 4.89
CA GLU A 124 3.31 14.33 4.27
C GLU A 124 2.39 14.86 3.18
N LEU A 125 1.68 13.98 2.45
CA LEU A 125 0.73 14.38 1.41
C LEU A 125 -0.46 15.19 1.95
N GLY A 126 -0.81 15.07 3.23
CA GLY A 126 -1.96 15.75 3.82
C GLY A 126 -3.33 15.31 3.27
N ILE A 127 -3.37 14.25 2.47
CA ILE A 127 -4.59 13.64 1.95
C ILE A 127 -5.23 12.81 3.09
N PRO A 128 -6.56 12.86 3.28
CA PRO A 128 -7.22 12.05 4.30
C PRO A 128 -6.89 10.56 4.14
N PHE A 129 -6.47 9.91 5.22
CA PHE A 129 -6.09 8.51 5.18
C PHE A 129 -6.62 7.72 6.38
N ILE A 130 -6.70 6.39 6.20
CA ILE A 130 -6.85 5.42 7.29
C ILE A 130 -5.70 4.42 7.24
N GLU A 131 -5.07 4.20 8.39
CA GLU A 131 -4.05 3.19 8.57
C GLU A 131 -4.68 1.87 9.04
N VAL A 132 -4.32 0.74 8.42
CA VAL A 132 -4.83 -0.59 8.79
C VAL A 132 -3.67 -1.57 8.94
N GLU A 133 -3.51 -2.08 10.16
CA GLU A 133 -2.56 -3.14 10.49
C GLU A 133 -3.14 -4.51 10.10
N THR A 134 -2.43 -5.25 9.26
CA THR A 134 -2.95 -6.46 8.57
C THR A 134 -2.39 -7.78 9.09
N SER A 135 -1.58 -7.78 10.15
CA SER A 135 -0.81 -8.96 10.58
C SER A 135 -1.66 -10.13 11.03
N SER A 136 -2.79 -9.83 11.67
CA SER A 136 -3.72 -10.84 12.20
C SER A 136 -5.06 -10.85 11.48
N LEU A 137 -5.16 -10.20 10.32
CA LEU A 137 -6.39 -10.10 9.54
C LEU A 137 -6.27 -10.90 8.25
N THR A 138 -7.33 -11.62 7.91
CA THR A 138 -7.55 -12.10 6.54
C THR A 138 -7.83 -10.91 5.61
N PRO A 139 -7.62 -11.05 4.28
CA PRO A 139 -7.96 -10.00 3.32
C PRO A 139 -9.42 -9.54 3.41
N GLU A 140 -10.34 -10.46 3.65
CA GLU A 140 -11.78 -10.19 3.84
C GLU A 140 -12.05 -9.36 5.08
N GLU A 141 -11.47 -9.73 6.23
CA GLU A 141 -11.63 -9.00 7.49
C GLU A 141 -11.04 -7.60 7.40
N ALA A 142 -9.86 -7.46 6.78
CA ALA A 142 -9.25 -6.16 6.53
C ALA A 142 -10.13 -5.29 5.62
N ALA A 143 -10.67 -5.85 4.53
CA ALA A 143 -11.56 -5.11 3.63
C ALA A 143 -12.87 -4.67 4.32
N LEU A 144 -13.46 -5.51 5.19
CA LEU A 144 -14.62 -5.16 6.00
C LEU A 144 -14.31 -4.05 7.00
N LEU A 145 -13.17 -4.12 7.68
CA LEU A 145 -12.70 -3.08 8.59
C LEU A 145 -12.50 -1.76 7.85
N ILE A 146 -11.80 -1.78 6.71
CA ILE A 146 -11.59 -0.61 5.85
C ILE A 146 -12.94 0.00 5.47
N LYS A 147 -13.87 -0.79 4.92
CA LYS A 147 -15.21 -0.30 4.55
C LYS A 147 -15.90 0.37 5.74
N LYS A 148 -15.91 -0.27 6.91
CA LYS A 148 -16.54 0.27 8.12
C LYS A 148 -15.94 1.64 8.49
N ARG A 149 -14.61 1.76 8.49
CA ARG A 149 -13.92 3.03 8.81
C ARG A 149 -14.21 4.12 7.76
N LEU A 150 -14.31 3.73 6.49
CA LEU A 150 -14.70 4.64 5.40
C LEU A 150 -16.14 5.15 5.56
N ASP A 151 -17.09 4.26 5.84
CA ASP A 151 -18.51 4.59 6.08
C ASP A 151 -18.69 5.54 7.28
N LEU A 152 -17.85 5.40 8.31
CA LEU A 152 -17.83 6.27 9.49
C LEU A 152 -17.11 7.62 9.24
N GLY A 153 -16.49 7.81 8.08
CA GLY A 153 -15.76 9.04 7.77
C GLY A 153 -14.47 9.22 8.57
N GLU A 154 -13.87 8.14 9.10
CA GLU A 154 -12.67 8.22 9.93
C GLU A 154 -11.44 8.68 9.15
N SER A 155 -10.58 9.49 9.76
CA SER A 155 -9.27 9.82 9.21
C SER A 155 -8.25 9.83 10.32
N ASP A 156 -7.20 9.06 10.15
CA ASP A 156 -6.06 9.08 11.07
C ASP A 156 -5.27 10.39 10.90
N LYS A 157 -4.64 10.83 11.98
CA LYS A 157 -3.83 12.07 12.04
C LYS A 157 -2.35 11.81 12.31
N GLU A 158 -2.04 10.58 12.69
CA GLU A 158 -0.72 10.10 13.03
C GLU A 158 -0.54 8.73 12.40
N ILE A 159 0.71 8.32 12.23
CA ILE A 159 1.07 6.99 11.73
C ILE A 159 1.62 6.13 12.86
N THR A 160 1.41 4.82 12.81
CA THR A 160 2.04 3.92 13.78
C THR A 160 3.54 3.88 13.54
N ASP A 161 4.31 4.23 14.56
CA ASP A 161 5.75 4.08 14.58
C ASP A 161 6.12 2.64 14.97
N PHE A 162 6.60 1.85 14.00
CA PHE A 162 7.08 0.49 14.23
C PHE A 162 8.51 0.46 14.75
N LEU A 163 9.30 1.50 14.53
CA LEU A 163 10.66 1.59 15.04
C LEU A 163 10.65 1.77 16.56
N LEU A 164 9.80 2.65 17.08
CA LEU A 164 9.63 2.84 18.53
C LEU A 164 9.07 1.60 19.23
N LYS A 165 8.32 0.78 18.49
CA LYS A 165 7.71 -0.47 19.00
C LYS A 165 8.54 -1.71 18.66
N TYR A 166 9.74 -1.56 18.10
CA TYR A 166 10.46 -2.65 17.46
C TYR A 166 10.75 -3.82 18.42
N GLU A 167 11.16 -3.54 19.66
CA GLU A 167 11.40 -4.57 20.68
C GLU A 167 10.11 -5.32 21.07
N GLU A 168 8.98 -4.61 21.17
CA GLU A 168 7.66 -5.21 21.43
C GLU A 168 7.18 -6.07 20.24
N LEU A 169 7.53 -5.67 19.02
CA LEU A 169 7.18 -6.37 17.79
C LEU A 169 7.99 -7.67 17.60
N LEU A 170 9.19 -7.78 18.20
CA LEU A 170 10.02 -8.98 18.17
C LEU A 170 9.74 -9.98 19.31
N SER A 171 9.02 -9.56 20.36
CA SER A 171 8.88 -10.33 21.60
C SER A 171 7.70 -11.31 21.63
N ARG A 172 7.30 -11.88 20.49
CA ARG A 172 6.25 -12.92 20.43
C ARG A 172 6.60 -14.07 19.48
#